data_AF-A0A3N5DRJ1-F1
#
_entry.id   AF-A0A3N5DRJ1-F1
#
_cell.length_a   1.000
_cell.length_b   1.000
_cell.length_c   1.000
_cell.angle_alpha   90.00
_cell.angle_beta   90.00
_cell.angle_gamma   90.00
#
_symmetry.space_group_name_H-M   'P 1'
#
loop_
_entity.id
_entity.type
_entity.pdbx_description
1 polymer ?
#
loop_
_entity_poly.entity_id
_entity_poly.type
_entity_poly.pdbx_seq_one_letter_code
_entity_poly.pdbx_strand_id
1 'polypeptide(L)'
;MEKRITGYTTVDVSRWQRKEHFEVFQSIGQCTFSQTVQLDITALLKCARKQGWKFYPTMIHLIARLLNKHAEFRMAMKEGELVTWDVIHPSYTLFHKQTETFSSLWSDYHEDLHHFLKTYSEDVARYRDNLAYFPREEFIENLFFVSANPWVSFTSFDFNVANINNFFAPMFTIGKYYPQGDKVLMPLAVQVHHAVCDGFHVGRLINELQTCCYDCEGLAVVGTIG
;
A
#
# COMPACT_ATOMS: atom_id res chain seq x y z
N MET A 1 0.78 17.41 20.03
CA MET A 1 0.96 16.71 18.74
C MET A 1 1.10 17.78 17.67
N GLU A 2 2.32 18.03 17.19
CA GLU A 2 2.52 18.91 16.03
C GLU A 2 1.94 18.21 14.80
N LYS A 3 1.00 18.89 14.12
CA LYS A 3 0.34 18.35 12.93
C LYS A 3 1.25 18.61 11.74
N ARG A 4 1.86 17.57 11.17
CA ARG A 4 2.62 17.71 9.92
C ARG A 4 1.66 18.18 8.82
N ILE A 5 1.94 19.36 8.24
CA ILE A 5 1.18 19.89 7.11
C ILE A 5 1.70 19.18 5.86
N THR A 6 0.96 18.18 5.41
CA THR A 6 1.19 17.51 4.12
C THR A 6 0.45 18.30 3.03
N GLY A 7 1.12 18.53 1.90
CA GLY A 7 0.49 19.15 0.74
C GLY A 7 -0.61 18.27 0.14
N TYR A 8 -1.66 18.94 -0.35
CA TYR A 8 -2.76 18.32 -1.06
C TYR A 8 -3.31 19.29 -2.10
N THR A 9 -3.98 18.74 -3.11
CA THR A 9 -4.70 19.50 -4.12
C THR A 9 -6.19 19.14 -4.06
N THR A 10 -7.06 20.15 -3.97
CA THR A 10 -8.51 19.97 -4.03
C THR A 10 -8.92 19.50 -5.43
N VAL A 11 -9.80 18.51 -5.50
CA VAL A 11 -10.34 18.01 -6.76
C VAL A 11 -11.54 18.88 -7.17
N ASP A 12 -11.47 19.48 -8.36
CA ASP A 12 -12.62 20.16 -8.96
C ASP A 12 -13.63 19.10 -9.47
N VAL A 13 -14.50 18.65 -8.56
CA VAL A 13 -15.52 17.64 -8.84
C VAL A 13 -16.45 18.08 -9.97
N SER A 14 -16.69 19.39 -10.16
CA SER A 14 -17.57 19.89 -11.22
C SER A 14 -17.05 19.61 -12.63
N ARG A 15 -15.72 19.49 -12.78
CA ARG A 15 -15.02 19.22 -14.04
C ARG A 15 -14.48 17.80 -14.13
N TRP A 16 -14.66 16.99 -13.08
CA TRP A 16 -14.12 15.64 -13.03
C TRP A 16 -14.98 14.67 -13.84
N GLN A 17 -14.35 13.93 -14.76
CA GLN A 17 -15.06 12.96 -15.60
C GLN A 17 -15.77 11.86 -14.80
N ARG A 18 -15.31 11.57 -13.57
CA ARG A 18 -15.93 10.60 -12.67
C ARG A 18 -16.91 11.23 -11.68
N LYS A 19 -17.34 12.49 -11.86
CA LYS A 19 -18.28 13.19 -10.96
C LYS A 19 -19.50 12.34 -10.59
N GLU A 20 -20.27 11.93 -11.60
CA GLU A 20 -21.51 11.17 -11.39
C GLU A 20 -21.22 9.83 -10.69
N HIS A 21 -20.14 9.15 -11.08
CA HIS A 21 -19.71 7.89 -10.48
C HIS A 21 -19.37 8.09 -8.99
N PHE A 22 -18.60 9.13 -8.67
CA PHE A 22 -18.25 9.47 -7.30
C PHE A 22 -19.50 9.78 -6.47
N GLU A 23 -20.43 10.59 -6.99
CA GLU A 23 -21.69 10.92 -6.29
C GLU A 23 -22.53 9.68 -6.00
N VAL A 24 -22.67 8.76 -6.96
CA VAL A 24 -23.41 7.49 -6.78
C VAL A 24 -22.71 6.60 -5.76
N PHE A 25 -21.40 6.37 -5.91
CA PHE A 25 -20.62 5.51 -5.01
C PHE A 25 -20.29 6.16 -3.66
N GLN A 26 -20.65 7.42 -3.44
CA GLN A 26 -20.65 8.07 -2.12
C GLN A 26 -22.03 8.05 -1.45
N SER A 27 -23.07 7.59 -2.15
CA SER A 27 -24.44 7.63 -1.67
C SER A 27 -25.15 6.29 -1.88
N ILE A 28 -26.07 6.22 -2.84
CA ILE A 28 -26.99 5.10 -3.05
C ILE A 28 -26.29 3.81 -3.47
N GLY A 29 -25.11 3.92 -4.08
CA GLY A 29 -24.31 2.79 -4.55
C GLY A 29 -23.05 2.56 -3.71
N GLN A 30 -22.94 3.15 -2.52
CA GLN A 30 -21.70 3.12 -1.74
C GLN A 30 -21.21 1.69 -1.48
N CYS A 31 -20.02 1.39 -1.97
CA CYS A 31 -19.42 0.07 -1.85
C CYS A 31 -17.89 0.10 -1.93
N THR A 32 -17.30 -0.96 -1.38
CA THR A 32 -15.90 -1.34 -1.59
C THR A 32 -15.87 -2.65 -2.36
N PHE A 33 -14.74 -2.95 -2.99
CA PHE A 33 -14.50 -4.27 -3.57
C PHE A 33 -13.07 -4.72 -3.30
N SER A 34 -12.93 -6.03 -3.17
CA SER A 34 -11.66 -6.72 -3.00
C SER A 34 -11.39 -7.60 -4.21
N GLN A 35 -10.11 -7.74 -4.55
CA GLN A 35 -9.66 -8.73 -5.53
C GLN A 35 -8.33 -9.34 -5.10
N THR A 36 -8.18 -10.65 -5.31
CA THR A 36 -6.95 -11.39 -5.02
C THR A 36 -6.32 -11.89 -6.30
N VAL A 37 -5.01 -11.72 -6.41
CA VAL A 37 -4.19 -12.23 -7.51
C VAL A 37 -3.01 -13.06 -6.99
N GLN A 38 -2.57 -14.03 -7.79
CA GLN A 38 -1.35 -14.80 -7.51
C GLN A 38 -0.20 -14.18 -8.29
N LEU A 39 0.44 -13.17 -7.69
CA LEU A 39 1.51 -12.38 -8.30
C LEU A 39 2.76 -13.23 -8.52
N ASP A 40 3.34 -13.21 -9.71
CA ASP A 40 4.61 -13.89 -10.00
C ASP A 40 5.78 -13.06 -9.49
N ILE A 41 6.37 -13.49 -8.38
CA ILE A 41 7.47 -12.79 -7.70
C ILE A 41 8.83 -13.45 -7.96
N THR A 42 8.92 -14.35 -8.94
CA THR A 42 10.12 -15.17 -9.17
C THR A 42 11.37 -14.32 -9.39
N ALA A 43 11.28 -13.31 -10.26
CA ALA A 43 12.39 -12.42 -10.57
C ALA A 43 12.74 -11.52 -9.38
N LEU A 44 11.73 -10.87 -8.78
CA LEU A 44 11.89 -10.03 -7.59
C LEU A 44 12.56 -10.78 -6.43
N LEU A 45 12.14 -12.02 -6.14
CA LEU A 45 12.69 -12.80 -5.03
C LEU A 45 14.17 -13.16 -5.27
N LYS A 46 14.54 -13.52 -6.51
CA LYS A 46 15.94 -13.78 -6.89
C LYS A 46 16.79 -12.51 -6.74
N CYS A 47 16.27 -11.38 -7.23
CA CYS A 47 16.93 -10.09 -7.17
C CYS A 47 17.12 -9.59 -5.73
N ALA A 48 16.05 -9.59 -4.91
CA ALA A 48 16.13 -9.18 -3.51
C ALA A 48 17.15 -10.02 -2.72
N ARG A 49 17.21 -11.34 -2.97
CA ARG A 49 18.24 -12.21 -2.37
C ARG A 49 19.65 -11.84 -2.82
N LYS A 50 19.86 -11.56 -4.11
CA LYS A 50 21.16 -11.15 -4.66
C LYS A 50 21.65 -9.81 -4.06
N GLN A 51 20.73 -8.87 -3.86
CA GLN A 51 21.03 -7.54 -3.32
C GLN A 51 21.02 -7.47 -1.78
N GLY A 52 20.63 -8.54 -1.09
CA GLY A 52 20.51 -8.56 0.37
C GLY A 52 19.30 -7.80 0.92
N TRP A 53 18.30 -7.49 0.08
CA TRP A 53 17.10 -6.77 0.50
C TRP A 53 16.11 -7.69 1.21
N LYS A 54 15.50 -7.19 2.29
CA LYS A 54 14.37 -7.87 2.94
C LYS A 54 13.14 -7.76 2.04
N PHE A 55 12.47 -8.89 1.81
CA PHE A 55 11.36 -8.97 0.86
C PHE A 55 10.18 -8.07 1.22
N TYR A 56 9.74 -8.06 2.49
CA TYR A 56 8.57 -7.31 2.92
C TYR A 56 8.67 -5.79 2.67
N PRO A 57 9.71 -5.08 3.14
CA PRO A 57 9.85 -3.65 2.84
C PRO A 57 10.10 -3.36 1.37
N THR A 58 10.71 -4.29 0.62
CA THR A 58 10.84 -4.14 -0.85
C THR A 58 9.47 -4.16 -1.53
N MET A 59 8.59 -5.10 -1.16
CA MET A 59 7.23 -5.17 -1.72
C MET A 59 6.39 -3.95 -1.31
N ILE A 60 6.50 -3.50 -0.04
CA ILE A 60 5.85 -2.27 0.43
C ILE A 60 6.28 -1.07 -0.43
N HIS A 61 7.58 -0.93 -0.71
CA HIS A 61 8.09 0.16 -1.54
C HIS A 61 7.53 0.14 -2.97
N LEU A 62 7.48 -1.05 -3.59
CA LEU A 62 6.90 -1.19 -4.94
C LEU A 62 5.44 -0.76 -4.99
N ILE A 63 4.65 -1.17 -3.99
CA ILE A 63 3.26 -0.73 -3.86
C ILE A 63 3.22 0.79 -3.65
N ALA A 64 3.98 1.31 -2.69
CA ALA A 64 4.02 2.75 -2.36
C ALA A 64 4.36 3.61 -3.58
N ARG A 65 5.32 3.18 -4.41
CA ARG A 65 5.72 3.88 -5.62
C ARG A 65 4.58 3.98 -6.64
N LEU A 66 3.81 2.91 -6.83
CA LEU A 66 2.68 2.92 -7.75
C LEU A 66 1.50 3.74 -7.21
N LEU A 67 1.21 3.68 -5.91
CA LEU A 67 0.16 4.53 -5.33
C LEU A 67 0.54 6.01 -5.36
N ASN A 68 1.83 6.35 -5.20
CA ASN A 68 2.33 7.71 -5.35
C ASN A 68 2.43 8.19 -6.82
N LYS A 69 2.34 7.27 -7.79
CA LYS A 69 2.26 7.61 -9.22
C LYS A 69 0.84 7.93 -9.68
N HIS A 70 -0.18 7.30 -9.10
CA HIS A 70 -1.58 7.39 -9.56
C HIS A 70 -2.48 8.09 -8.53
N ALA A 71 -3.13 9.18 -8.94
CA ALA A 71 -3.86 10.08 -8.03
C ALA A 71 -5.06 9.41 -7.34
N GLU A 72 -5.73 8.47 -8.00
CA GLU A 72 -6.93 7.80 -7.48
C GLU A 72 -6.70 7.04 -6.16
N PHE A 73 -5.46 6.64 -5.86
CA PHE A 73 -5.09 5.95 -4.63
C PHE A 73 -4.68 6.89 -3.50
N ARG A 74 -4.64 8.21 -3.77
CA ARG A 74 -4.25 9.26 -2.82
C ARG A 74 -5.41 10.18 -2.46
N MET A 75 -6.63 9.82 -2.83
CA MET A 75 -7.81 10.62 -2.56
C MET A 75 -8.28 10.48 -1.11
N ALA A 76 -8.76 11.56 -0.53
CA ALA A 76 -9.35 11.60 0.80
C ALA A 76 -10.43 12.70 0.87
N MET A 77 -11.31 12.62 1.88
CA MET A 77 -12.14 13.77 2.26
C MET A 77 -11.42 14.58 3.35
N LYS A 78 -11.24 15.88 3.12
CA LYS A 78 -10.65 16.81 4.07
C LYS A 78 -11.54 18.03 4.21
N GLU A 79 -12.03 18.29 5.42
CA GLU A 79 -12.88 19.46 5.72
C GLU A 79 -14.12 19.58 4.81
N GLY A 80 -14.66 18.44 4.36
CA GLY A 80 -15.82 18.37 3.47
C GLY A 80 -15.49 18.42 1.98
N GLU A 81 -14.22 18.60 1.61
CA GLU A 81 -13.76 18.62 0.22
C GLU A 81 -13.06 17.31 -0.17
N LEU A 82 -13.23 16.89 -1.43
CA LEU A 82 -12.44 15.81 -2.01
C LEU A 82 -11.06 16.36 -2.38
N VAL A 83 -10.02 15.76 -1.81
CA VAL A 83 -8.62 16.16 -2.05
C VAL A 83 -7.80 14.98 -2.55
N THR A 84 -6.68 15.28 -3.21
CA THR A 84 -5.62 14.30 -3.51
C THR A 84 -4.37 14.71 -2.76
N TRP A 85 -3.80 13.80 -1.96
CA TRP A 85 -2.53 14.04 -1.29
C TRP A 85 -1.38 14.11 -2.30
N ASP A 86 -0.41 15.00 -2.04
CA ASP A 86 0.82 15.06 -2.84
C ASP A 86 1.62 13.75 -2.71
N VAL A 87 1.64 13.21 -1.49
CA VAL A 87 2.30 11.94 -1.16
C VAL A 87 1.46 11.15 -0.16
N ILE A 88 1.49 9.82 -0.24
CA ILE A 88 0.98 8.91 0.78
C ILE A 88 2.06 7.98 1.31
N HIS A 89 1.92 7.56 2.56
CA HIS A 89 2.89 6.75 3.28
C HIS A 89 2.35 5.34 3.59
N PRO A 90 3.19 4.30 3.54
CA PRO A 90 2.77 2.95 3.91
C PRO A 90 2.61 2.83 5.43
N SER A 91 1.45 2.33 5.87
CA SER A 91 1.21 1.81 7.21
C SER A 91 1.19 0.29 7.15
N TYR A 92 2.14 -0.37 7.82
CA TYR A 92 2.36 -1.80 7.71
C TYR A 92 2.34 -2.54 9.06
N THR A 93 1.96 -3.82 9.02
CA THR A 93 1.88 -4.65 10.23
C THR A 93 3.25 -5.09 10.75
N LEU A 94 3.46 -4.97 12.07
CA LEU A 94 4.54 -5.60 12.83
C LEU A 94 3.97 -6.66 13.77
N PHE A 95 4.47 -7.89 13.71
CA PHE A 95 3.99 -9.01 14.52
C PHE A 95 4.84 -9.21 15.78
N HIS A 96 4.18 -9.30 16.94
CA HIS A 96 4.79 -9.50 18.25
C HIS A 96 4.69 -10.96 18.67
N LYS A 97 5.78 -11.71 18.49
CA LYS A 97 5.78 -13.18 18.68
C LYS A 97 5.41 -13.61 20.10
N GLN A 98 5.80 -12.84 21.11
CA GLN A 98 5.65 -13.20 22.51
C GLN A 98 4.21 -13.05 23.00
N THR A 99 3.47 -12.09 22.42
CA THR A 99 2.09 -11.77 22.81
C THR A 99 1.07 -12.21 21.78
N GLU A 100 1.53 -12.68 20.61
CA GLU A 100 0.69 -13.03 19.46
C GLU A 100 -0.22 -11.86 19.01
N THR A 101 0.21 -10.62 19.26
CA THR A 101 -0.45 -9.39 18.83
C THR A 101 0.28 -8.75 17.66
N PHE A 102 -0.26 -7.65 17.13
CA PHE A 102 0.40 -6.87 16.09
C PHE A 102 0.22 -5.36 16.30
N SER A 103 1.12 -4.60 15.72
CA SER A 103 1.05 -3.14 15.60
C SER A 103 0.93 -2.71 14.14
N SER A 104 0.35 -1.55 13.90
CA SER A 104 0.38 -0.84 12.63
C SER A 104 1.37 0.33 12.73
N LEU A 105 2.47 0.25 11.99
CA LEU A 105 3.53 1.26 11.97
C LEU A 105 3.63 1.87 10.58
N TRP A 106 3.83 3.18 10.49
CA TRP A 106 4.07 3.85 9.23
C TRP A 106 5.49 4.40 9.14
N SER A 107 6.01 4.44 7.91
CA SER A 107 7.29 5.06 7.57
C SER A 107 7.11 6.07 6.46
N ASP A 108 7.96 7.11 6.46
CA ASP A 108 8.03 8.06 5.37
C ASP A 108 8.32 7.36 4.04
N TYR A 109 7.61 7.80 2.99
CA TYR A 109 7.81 7.29 1.65
C TYR A 109 8.94 8.09 0.99
N HIS A 110 9.77 7.39 0.22
CA HIS A 110 10.76 7.99 -0.65
C HIS A 110 10.81 7.21 -1.97
N GLU A 111 11.02 7.91 -3.09
CA GLU A 111 11.07 7.30 -4.41
C GLU A 111 12.24 6.32 -4.55
N ASP A 112 13.43 6.73 -4.09
CA ASP A 112 14.59 5.84 -4.00
C ASP A 112 14.36 4.72 -2.96
N LEU A 113 14.56 3.48 -3.40
CA LEU A 113 14.36 2.27 -2.60
C LEU A 113 15.34 2.23 -1.41
N HIS A 114 16.60 2.63 -1.59
CA HIS A 114 17.60 2.54 -0.54
C HIS A 114 17.29 3.47 0.63
N HIS A 115 16.88 4.70 0.32
CA HIS A 115 16.37 5.65 1.30
C HIS A 115 15.19 5.04 2.05
N PHE A 116 14.18 4.53 1.35
CA PHE A 116 13.02 3.94 1.99
C PHE A 116 13.38 2.75 2.88
N LEU A 117 14.25 1.84 2.42
CA LEU A 117 14.70 0.68 3.21
C LEU A 117 15.44 1.11 4.48
N LYS A 118 16.21 2.21 4.43
CA LYS A 118 16.87 2.79 5.59
C LYS A 118 15.83 3.33 6.59
N THR A 119 14.92 4.19 6.15
CA THR A 119 13.84 4.75 6.98
C THR A 119 13.00 3.66 7.64
N TYR A 120 12.54 2.68 6.86
CA TYR A 120 11.81 1.52 7.37
C TYR A 120 12.59 0.78 8.46
N SER A 121 13.89 0.56 8.25
CA SER A 121 14.72 -0.19 9.19
C SER A 121 14.93 0.57 10.50
N GLU A 122 15.09 1.88 10.43
CA GLU A 122 15.19 2.77 11.61
C GLU A 122 13.89 2.79 12.41
N ASP A 123 12.74 2.94 11.73
CA ASP A 123 11.43 2.92 12.37
C ASP A 123 11.15 1.56 13.03
N VAL A 124 11.39 0.45 12.33
CA VAL A 124 11.23 -0.88 12.93
C VAL A 124 12.18 -1.07 14.11
N ALA A 125 13.44 -0.65 14.02
CA ALA A 125 14.37 -0.75 15.14
C ALA A 125 13.91 0.04 16.37
N ARG A 126 13.29 1.20 16.15
CA ARG A 126 12.78 2.08 17.22
C ARG A 126 11.51 1.53 17.87
N TYR A 127 10.60 0.94 17.10
CA TYR A 127 9.24 0.60 17.55
C TYR A 127 8.95 -0.90 17.68
N ARG A 128 9.88 -1.79 17.30
CA ARG A 128 9.65 -3.26 17.29
C ARG A 128 9.16 -3.85 18.61
N ASP A 129 9.54 -3.27 19.74
CA ASP A 129 9.23 -3.79 21.07
C ASP A 129 8.05 -3.04 21.72
N ASN A 130 7.45 -2.06 21.01
CA ASN A 130 6.28 -1.33 21.45
C ASN A 130 5.01 -2.09 21.05
N LEU A 131 4.23 -2.51 22.06
CA LEU A 131 3.02 -3.32 21.89
C LEU A 131 1.74 -2.50 21.59
N ALA A 132 1.85 -1.17 21.52
CA ALA A 132 0.71 -0.32 21.16
C ALA A 132 0.22 -0.62 19.74
N TYR A 133 -1.08 -0.50 19.49
CA TYR A 133 -1.63 -0.69 18.14
C TYR A 133 -1.04 0.31 17.14
N PHE A 134 -0.87 1.57 17.54
CA PHE A 134 -0.13 2.59 16.80
C PHE A 134 1.09 3.04 17.61
N PRO A 135 2.28 2.45 17.40
CA PRO A 135 3.48 2.76 18.18
C PRO A 135 4.00 4.18 17.96
N ARG A 136 3.78 4.74 16.77
CA ARG A 136 4.15 6.11 16.41
C ARG A 136 2.96 7.01 16.70
N GLU A 137 3.08 7.81 17.76
CA GLU A 137 2.00 8.69 18.26
C GLU A 137 1.64 9.82 17.27
N GLU A 138 2.55 10.16 16.35
CA GLU A 138 2.27 11.11 15.29
C GLU A 138 1.21 10.53 14.34
N PHE A 139 0.00 11.10 14.44
CA PHE A 139 -1.09 10.82 13.51
C PHE A 139 -0.89 11.59 12.20
N ILE A 140 -0.95 10.86 11.09
CA ILE A 140 -0.98 11.43 9.74
C ILE A 140 -2.20 10.90 8.98
N GLU A 141 -2.77 11.75 8.13
CA GLU A 141 -4.02 11.46 7.42
C GLU A 141 -3.79 10.73 6.08
N ASN A 142 -2.59 10.84 5.52
CA ASN A 142 -2.22 10.41 4.16
C ASN A 142 -1.55 9.02 4.15
N LEU A 143 -2.28 8.01 4.64
CA LEU A 143 -1.80 6.63 4.73
C LEU A 143 -2.48 5.70 3.73
N PHE A 144 -1.78 4.63 3.37
CA PHE A 144 -2.38 3.40 2.85
C PHE A 144 -1.92 2.21 3.69
N PHE A 145 -2.65 1.08 3.64
CA PHE A 145 -2.43 -0.02 4.56
C PHE A 145 -1.86 -1.26 3.88
N VAL A 146 -0.86 -1.88 4.49
CA VAL A 146 -0.27 -3.14 4.05
C VAL A 146 -0.22 -4.12 5.22
N SER A 147 -0.81 -5.29 5.07
CA SER A 147 -0.72 -6.37 6.05
C SER A 147 0.04 -7.56 5.48
N ALA A 148 0.75 -8.27 6.36
CA ALA A 148 1.40 -9.52 6.04
C ALA A 148 0.68 -10.68 6.72
N ASN A 149 0.29 -11.68 5.93
CA ASN A 149 -0.15 -12.99 6.37
C ASN A 149 0.86 -14.06 5.89
N PRO A 150 2.05 -14.13 6.50
CA PRO A 150 3.10 -15.07 6.07
C PRO A 150 2.78 -16.53 6.41
N TRP A 151 1.65 -16.80 7.08
CA TRP A 151 1.25 -18.14 7.50
C TRP A 151 0.40 -18.86 6.46
N VAL A 152 -0.36 -18.13 5.63
CA VAL A 152 -1.36 -18.70 4.72
C VAL A 152 -1.08 -18.32 3.27
N SER A 153 -1.01 -19.32 2.40
CA SER A 153 -1.00 -19.15 0.94
C SER A 153 -2.44 -19.12 0.43
N PHE A 154 -3.13 -17.99 0.65
CA PHE A 154 -4.55 -17.87 0.35
C PHE A 154 -4.84 -17.75 -1.16
N THR A 155 -6.08 -18.04 -1.53
CA THR A 155 -6.63 -17.80 -2.88
C THR A 155 -7.68 -16.68 -2.89
N SER A 156 -8.24 -16.32 -1.73
CA SER A 156 -9.07 -15.13 -1.52
C SER A 156 -8.74 -14.50 -0.17
N PHE A 157 -8.84 -13.17 -0.09
CA PHE A 157 -8.78 -12.43 1.16
C PHE A 157 -9.56 -11.13 0.98
N ASP A 158 -10.52 -10.90 1.86
CA ASP A 158 -11.50 -9.82 1.72
C ASP A 158 -11.65 -9.15 3.08
N PHE A 159 -11.68 -7.81 3.13
CA PHE A 159 -12.08 -7.12 4.36
C PHE A 159 -13.54 -6.69 4.27
N ASN A 160 -14.27 -6.92 5.36
CA ASN A 160 -15.59 -6.36 5.55
C ASN A 160 -15.49 -5.25 6.60
N VAL A 161 -15.29 -4.02 6.13
CA VAL A 161 -15.17 -2.83 6.99
C VAL A 161 -16.57 -2.33 7.32
N ALA A 162 -16.90 -2.23 8.61
CA ALA A 162 -18.24 -1.85 9.04
C ALA A 162 -18.64 -0.42 8.64
N ASN A 163 -17.68 0.51 8.63
CA ASN A 163 -17.89 1.88 8.19
C ASN A 163 -16.92 2.21 7.06
N ILE A 164 -17.44 2.20 5.84
CA ILE A 164 -16.68 2.52 4.62
C ILE A 164 -16.77 4.00 4.24
N ASN A 165 -17.54 4.81 4.97
CA ASN A 165 -17.78 6.21 4.60
C ASN A 165 -16.47 6.99 4.57
N ASN A 166 -16.13 7.55 3.40
CA ASN A 166 -14.89 8.28 3.14
C ASN A 166 -13.60 7.48 3.39
N PHE A 167 -13.70 6.15 3.52
CA PHE A 167 -12.53 5.28 3.67
C PHE A 167 -11.92 4.98 2.30
N PHE A 168 -11.17 5.93 1.77
CA PHE A 168 -10.59 5.87 0.42
C PHE A 168 -9.18 5.28 0.38
N ALA A 169 -8.53 5.14 1.52
CA ALA A 169 -7.19 4.57 1.63
C ALA A 169 -7.18 3.11 1.18
N PRO A 170 -6.37 2.74 0.16
CA PRO A 170 -6.31 1.37 -0.30
C PRO A 170 -5.67 0.45 0.74
N MET A 171 -6.14 -0.78 0.81
CA MET A 171 -5.62 -1.80 1.74
C MET A 171 -5.09 -3.00 0.96
N PHE A 172 -3.93 -3.49 1.38
CA PHE A 172 -3.25 -4.63 0.79
C PHE A 172 -3.05 -5.73 1.83
N THR A 173 -3.19 -6.98 1.38
CA THR A 173 -2.79 -8.16 2.17
C THR A 173 -1.85 -9.02 1.35
N ILE A 174 -0.66 -9.25 1.89
CA ILE A 174 0.38 -10.09 1.28
C ILE A 174 0.37 -11.46 1.95
N GLY A 175 0.13 -12.52 1.18
CA GLY A 175 0.12 -13.90 1.65
C GLY A 175 1.48 -14.58 1.62
N LYS A 176 1.52 -15.80 2.15
CA LYS A 176 2.68 -16.68 2.05
C LYS A 176 2.86 -17.10 0.60
N TYR A 177 4.01 -16.77 0.00
CA TYR A 177 4.35 -17.23 -1.34
C TYR A 177 4.63 -18.75 -1.37
N TYR A 178 4.46 -19.35 -2.54
CA TYR A 178 4.62 -20.78 -2.76
C TYR A 178 5.17 -21.08 -4.17
N PRO A 179 5.91 -22.18 -4.36
CA PRO A 179 6.37 -22.60 -5.68
C PRO A 179 5.21 -23.17 -6.52
N GLN A 180 5.20 -22.87 -7.82
CA GLN A 180 4.29 -23.44 -8.81
C GLN A 180 5.04 -23.63 -10.13
N GLY A 181 5.50 -24.86 -10.39
CA GLY A 181 6.42 -25.13 -11.50
C GLY A 181 7.71 -24.32 -11.35
N ASP A 182 8.12 -23.63 -12.41
CA ASP A 182 9.33 -22.78 -12.42
C ASP A 182 9.12 -21.39 -11.78
N LYS A 183 7.90 -21.13 -11.29
CA LYS A 183 7.51 -19.85 -10.71
C LYS A 183 7.39 -19.91 -9.19
N VAL A 184 7.54 -18.75 -8.56
CA VAL A 184 7.14 -18.50 -7.18
C VAL A 184 5.99 -17.49 -7.21
N LEU A 185 4.82 -17.94 -6.79
CA LEU A 185 3.61 -17.12 -6.76
C LEU A 185 3.34 -16.62 -5.34
N MET A 186 2.84 -15.40 -5.25
CA MET A 186 2.50 -14.75 -3.98
C MET A 186 1.06 -14.25 -4.03
N PRO A 187 0.19 -14.69 -3.12
CA PRO A 187 -1.14 -14.11 -2.99
C PRO A 187 -1.04 -12.63 -2.60
N LEU A 188 -1.71 -11.77 -3.35
CA LEU A 188 -1.86 -10.35 -3.07
C LEU A 188 -3.34 -9.99 -3.20
N ALA A 189 -3.94 -9.55 -2.10
CA ALA A 189 -5.27 -8.97 -2.11
C ALA A 189 -5.20 -7.45 -2.07
N VAL A 190 -6.07 -6.80 -2.83
CA VAL A 190 -6.23 -5.34 -2.86
C VAL A 190 -7.69 -5.01 -2.60
N GLN A 191 -7.95 -4.10 -1.67
CA GLN A 191 -9.26 -3.51 -1.44
C GLN A 191 -9.23 -2.00 -1.66
N VAL A 192 -10.26 -1.51 -2.34
CA VAL A 192 -10.46 -0.09 -2.63
C VAL A 192 -11.93 0.30 -2.48
N HIS A 193 -12.16 1.60 -2.34
CA HIS A 193 -13.49 2.20 -2.35
C HIS A 193 -13.90 2.60 -3.77
N HIS A 194 -15.12 2.23 -4.19
CA HIS A 194 -15.51 2.37 -5.59
C HIS A 194 -15.67 3.84 -6.03
N ALA A 195 -15.95 4.73 -5.08
CA ALA A 195 -16.01 6.17 -5.33
C ALA A 195 -14.72 6.75 -5.92
N VAL A 196 -13.56 6.22 -5.55
CA VAL A 196 -12.26 6.73 -6.03
C VAL A 196 -11.59 5.79 -7.03
N CYS A 197 -11.89 4.49 -6.98
CA CYS A 197 -11.27 3.49 -7.86
C CYS A 197 -12.33 2.62 -8.55
N ASP A 198 -12.25 2.54 -9.87
CA ASP A 198 -12.95 1.52 -10.67
C ASP A 198 -12.04 0.31 -10.95
N GLY A 199 -12.62 -0.79 -11.46
CA GLY A 199 -11.88 -1.99 -11.83
C GLY A 199 -10.69 -1.74 -12.77
N PHE A 200 -10.78 -0.76 -13.68
CA PHE A 200 -9.67 -0.34 -14.53
C PHE A 200 -8.44 0.11 -13.73
N HIS A 201 -8.64 0.95 -12.72
CA HIS A 201 -7.55 1.53 -11.92
C HIS A 201 -6.79 0.44 -11.17
N VAL A 202 -7.53 -0.50 -10.55
CA VAL A 202 -6.92 -1.62 -9.82
C VAL A 202 -6.27 -2.62 -10.79
N GLY A 203 -6.89 -2.89 -11.94
CA GLY A 203 -6.28 -3.73 -12.98
C GLY A 203 -4.96 -3.14 -13.50
N ARG A 204 -4.91 -1.83 -13.76
CA ARG A 204 -3.68 -1.12 -14.12
C ARG A 204 -2.62 -1.25 -13.03
N LEU A 205 -2.99 -0.99 -11.77
CA LEU A 205 -2.08 -1.11 -10.62
C LEU A 205 -1.42 -2.49 -10.54
N ILE A 206 -2.23 -3.56 -10.63
CA ILE A 206 -1.74 -4.94 -10.54
C ILE A 206 -0.80 -5.28 -11.71
N ASN A 207 -1.15 -4.87 -12.93
CA ASN A 207 -0.32 -5.11 -14.11
C ASN A 207 1.02 -4.35 -14.04
N GLU A 208 1.00 -3.09 -13.59
CA GLU A 208 2.21 -2.30 -13.35
C GLU A 208 3.06 -2.92 -12.22
N LEU A 209 2.44 -3.42 -11.15
CA LEU A 209 3.13 -4.10 -10.06
C LEU A 209 3.80 -5.39 -10.53
N GLN A 210 3.12 -6.18 -11.37
CA GLN A 210 3.70 -7.36 -11.98
C GLN A 210 4.90 -7.01 -12.86
N THR A 211 4.82 -5.92 -13.62
CA THR A 211 5.94 -5.40 -14.43
C THR A 211 7.12 -5.00 -13.55
N CYS A 212 6.87 -4.30 -12.43
CA CYS A 212 7.91 -3.94 -11.46
C CYS A 212 8.57 -5.17 -10.82
N CYS A 213 7.82 -6.25 -10.60
CA CYS A 213 8.39 -7.50 -10.08
C CYS A 213 9.32 -8.19 -11.08
N TYR A 214 9.13 -7.97 -12.38
CA TYR A 214 10.01 -8.48 -13.43
C TYR A 214 11.24 -7.58 -13.63
N ASP A 215 11.07 -6.26 -13.59
CA ASP A 215 12.13 -5.26 -13.77
C ASP A 215 12.80 -4.83 -12.45
N CYS A 216 13.33 -5.81 -11.71
CA CYS A 216 13.99 -5.53 -10.44
C CYS A 216 15.38 -4.86 -10.61
N GLU A 217 16.02 -5.03 -11.77
CA GLU A 217 17.34 -4.43 -12.01
C GLU A 217 17.26 -2.89 -12.10
N GLY A 218 16.17 -2.35 -12.66
CA GLY A 218 15.90 -0.91 -12.64
C GLY A 218 15.78 -0.31 -11.23
N LEU A 219 15.45 -1.11 -10.20
CA LEU A 219 15.40 -0.65 -8.80
C LEU A 219 16.79 -0.46 -8.18
N ALA A 220 17.81 -1.17 -8.68
CA ALA A 220 19.17 -1.11 -8.13
C ALA A 220 20.01 0.04 -8.72
N VAL A 221 19.68 0.49 -9.93
CA VAL A 221 20.45 1.51 -10.67
C VAL A 221 20.16 2.94 -10.15
N VAL A 222 18.97 3.18 -9.60
CA VAL A 222 18.61 4.51 -9.06
C VAL A 222 19.43 4.86 -7.81
N GLY A 223 19.97 3.87 -7.09
CA GLY A 223 20.82 4.06 -5.91
C GLY A 223 22.32 4.23 -6.17
N THR A 224 22.78 4.25 -7.44
CA THR A 224 24.22 4.32 -7.77
C THR A 224 24.67 5.66 -8.35
N ILE A 225 23.81 6.69 -8.32
CA ILE A 225 24.15 8.03 -8.82
C ILE A 225 23.99 9.04 -7.67
N GLY A 226 25.10 9.39 -7.02
CA GLY A 226 25.21 10.52 -6.08
C GLY A 226 25.70 10.17 -4.69
#